data_AF-A0AAF0M5L6-F1
#
_entry.id   AF-A0AAF0M5L6-F1
#
_cell.length_a   1.000
_cell.length_b   1.000
_cell.length_c   1.000
_cell.angle_alpha   90.00
_cell.angle_beta   90.00
_cell.angle_gamma   90.00
#
_symmetry.space_group_name_H-M   'P 1'
#
loop_
_entity.id
_entity.type
_entity.pdbx_description
1 polymer ?
#
loop_
_entity_poly.entity_id
_entity_poly.type
_entity_poly.pdbx_seq_one_letter_code
_entity_poly.pdbx_strand_id
1 'polypeptide(L)'
;MRTTSTSIGLTALRIVLGVVFIAHGAQKFTQGISGVAQGFAGMGVPLAEVAAPVVAGLELVGGVLLVLGVATRVVGLLLAVDMVVAGLLAHATAGFFAQDGGFEYVLVLAVASLAIALTGPGRFSVDALVLRSSRRKRGVPEPLPV
;
A
#
# COMPACT_ATOMS: atom_id res chain seq x y z
N MET A 1 -8.84 0.69 -23.73
CA MET A 1 -8.58 1.83 -22.81
C MET A 1 -9.34 1.60 -21.51
N ARG A 2 -8.82 2.01 -20.33
CA ARG A 2 -9.63 1.96 -19.09
C ARG A 2 -10.75 2.99 -19.17
N THR A 3 -11.97 2.59 -18.79
CA THR A 3 -13.09 3.54 -18.68
C THR A 3 -12.79 4.58 -17.60
N THR A 4 -13.47 5.73 -17.68
CA THR A 4 -13.36 6.77 -16.66
C THR A 4 -13.78 6.23 -15.29
N SER A 5 -14.86 5.43 -15.23
CA SER A 5 -15.35 4.81 -13.99
C SER A 5 -14.32 3.89 -13.33
N THR A 6 -13.66 3.01 -14.09
CA THR A 6 -12.57 2.17 -13.55
C THR A 6 -11.42 3.02 -13.00
N SER A 7 -11.13 4.15 -13.65
CA SER A 7 -10.04 5.03 -13.22
C SER A 7 -10.37 5.79 -11.94
N ILE A 8 -11.62 6.22 -11.78
CA ILE A 8 -12.12 6.84 -10.55
C ILE A 8 -12.07 5.82 -9.42
N GLY A 9 -12.60 4.61 -9.63
CA GLY A 9 -12.61 3.55 -8.62
C GLY A 9 -11.20 3.20 -8.11
N LEU A 10 -10.24 3.02 -9.03
CA LEU A 10 -8.84 2.78 -8.64
C LEU A 10 -8.21 3.96 -7.89
N THR A 11 -8.56 5.19 -8.25
CA THR A 11 -8.04 6.38 -7.56
C THR A 11 -8.59 6.47 -6.15
N ALA A 12 -9.89 6.24 -5.97
CA ALA A 12 -10.52 6.20 -4.65
C ALA A 12 -9.91 5.10 -3.77
N LEU A 13 -9.80 3.88 -4.31
CA LEU A 13 -9.16 2.76 -3.61
C LEU A 13 -7.73 3.12 -3.18
N ARG A 14 -6.94 3.70 -4.10
CA ARG A 14 -5.56 4.10 -3.85
C ARG A 14 -5.45 5.16 -2.76
N ILE A 15 -6.31 6.18 -2.78
CA ILE A 15 -6.29 7.26 -1.78
C ILE A 15 -6.65 6.70 -0.40
N VAL A 16 -7.75 5.96 -0.29
CA VAL A 16 -8.20 5.42 1.00
C VAL A 16 -7.15 4.45 1.57
N LEU A 17 -6.65 3.53 0.73
CA LEU A 17 -5.61 2.59 1.14
C LEU A 17 -4.33 3.32 1.59
N GLY A 18 -3.90 4.34 0.85
CA GLY A 18 -2.75 5.15 1.23
C GLY A 18 -2.94 5.90 2.55
N VAL A 19 -4.12 6.46 2.80
CA VAL A 19 -4.44 7.13 4.08
C VAL A 19 -4.39 6.16 5.26
N VAL A 20 -4.90 4.94 5.10
CA VAL A 20 -4.83 3.89 6.12
C VAL A 20 -3.37 3.58 6.47
N PHE A 21 -2.52 3.34 5.48
CA PHE A 21 -1.09 3.07 5.70
C PHE A 21 -0.35 4.26 6.32
N ILE A 22 -0.68 5.49 5.92
CA ILE A 22 -0.14 6.71 6.56
C ILE A 22 -0.50 6.71 8.05
N ALA A 23 -1.75 6.41 8.40
CA ALA A 23 -2.20 6.40 9.78
C ALA A 23 -1.46 5.34 10.61
N HIS A 24 -1.33 4.11 10.09
CA HIS A 24 -0.60 3.02 10.76
C HIS A 24 0.90 3.32 10.91
N GLY A 25 1.54 3.82 9.84
CA GLY A 25 2.96 4.19 9.88
C GLY A 25 3.21 5.33 10.87
N ALA A 26 2.38 6.39 10.82
CA ALA A 26 2.47 7.50 11.77
C ALA A 26 2.24 7.03 13.22
N GLN A 27 1.28 6.15 13.45
CA GLN A 27 1.05 5.55 14.76
C GLN A 27 2.28 4.81 15.28
N LYS A 28 2.99 4.04 14.44
CA LYS A 28 4.22 3.34 14.86
C LYS A 28 5.32 4.32 15.27
N PHE A 29 5.44 5.46 14.61
CA PHE A 29 6.39 6.50 15.01
C PHE A 29 5.97 7.21 16.32
N THR A 30 4.69 7.51 16.51
CA THR A 30 4.21 8.18 17.73
C THR A 30 4.23 7.27 18.96
N GLN A 31 4.05 5.95 18.77
CA GLN A 31 4.21 4.94 19.83
C GLN A 31 5.68 4.71 20.23
N GLY A 32 6.62 5.18 19.41
CA GLY A 32 8.05 4.97 19.60
C GLY A 32 8.52 3.65 18.98
N ILE A 33 9.51 3.74 18.10
CA ILE A 33 10.00 2.61 17.30
C ILE A 33 10.55 1.48 18.18
N SER A 34 11.18 1.80 19.31
CA SER A 34 11.66 0.78 20.26
C SER A 34 10.50 -0.02 20.88
N GLY A 35 9.35 0.61 21.16
CA GLY A 35 8.16 -0.09 21.64
C GLY A 35 7.57 -1.00 20.56
N VAL A 36 7.55 -0.52 19.32
CA VAL A 36 7.13 -1.34 18.15
C VAL A 36 8.06 -2.53 17.96
N ALA A 37 9.37 -2.35 18.07
CA ALA A 37 10.36 -3.42 17.98
C ALA A 37 10.15 -4.49 19.08
N GLN A 38 9.88 -4.08 20.31
CA GLN A 38 9.55 -5.01 21.39
C GLN A 38 8.26 -5.79 21.10
N GLY A 39 7.22 -5.12 20.61
CA GLY A 39 5.99 -5.78 20.17
C GLY A 39 6.24 -6.80 19.05
N PHE A 40 7.01 -6.40 18.05
CA PHE A 40 7.40 -7.26 16.92
C PHE A 40 8.19 -8.49 17.40
N ALA A 41 9.12 -8.33 18.34
CA ALA A 41 9.84 -9.43 18.95
C ALA A 41 8.91 -10.40 19.69
N GLY A 42 7.92 -9.88 20.42
CA GLY A 42 6.90 -10.68 21.10
C GLY A 42 6.01 -11.48 20.14
N MET A 43 5.85 -11.01 18.90
CA MET A 43 5.13 -11.69 17.81
C MET A 43 6.04 -12.62 16.98
N GLY A 44 7.32 -12.77 17.33
CA GLY A 44 8.25 -13.63 16.60
C GLY A 44 8.80 -13.05 15.30
N VAL A 45 8.69 -11.73 15.08
CA VAL A 45 9.28 -11.07 13.90
C VAL A 45 10.81 -11.13 14.00
N PRO A 46 11.51 -11.70 13.00
CA PRO A 46 12.96 -11.75 13.00
C PRO A 46 13.54 -10.34 12.83
N LEU A 47 14.68 -10.08 13.49
CA LEU A 47 15.36 -8.78 13.45
C LEU A 47 14.43 -7.60 13.78
N ALA A 48 13.61 -7.74 14.82
CA ALA A 48 12.55 -6.78 15.16
C ALA A 48 13.02 -5.31 15.25
N GLU A 49 14.23 -5.07 15.77
CA GLU A 49 14.85 -3.73 15.84
C GLU A 49 15.11 -3.10 14.46
N VAL A 50 15.30 -3.92 13.43
CA VAL A 50 15.44 -3.49 12.03
C VAL A 50 14.07 -3.45 11.36
N ALA A 51 13.23 -4.45 11.60
CA ALA A 51 11.91 -4.55 11.00
C ALA A 51 10.99 -3.39 11.40
N ALA A 52 11.00 -2.96 12.67
CA ALA A 52 10.14 -1.89 13.17
C ALA A 52 10.29 -0.56 12.41
N PRO A 53 11.50 0.04 12.28
CA PRO A 53 11.66 1.28 11.51
C PRO A 53 11.40 1.08 10.01
N VAL A 54 11.72 -0.09 9.45
CA VAL A 54 11.48 -0.40 8.03
C VAL A 54 10.00 -0.47 7.72
N VAL A 55 9.22 -1.21 8.51
CA VAL A 55 7.76 -1.32 8.35
C VAL A 55 7.08 0.02 8.61
N ALA A 56 7.44 0.72 9.70
CA ALA A 56 6.87 2.04 9.98
C ALA A 56 7.14 3.03 8.83
N GLY A 57 8.36 3.04 8.30
CA GLY A 57 8.74 3.87 7.16
C GLY A 57 8.03 3.45 5.87
N LEU A 58 7.92 2.14 5.61
CA LEU A 58 7.22 1.60 4.44
C LEU A 58 5.74 1.97 4.46
N GLU A 59 5.03 1.78 5.57
CA GLU A 59 3.63 2.14 5.69
C GLU A 59 3.42 3.65 5.53
N LEU A 60 4.24 4.46 6.21
CA LEU A 60 4.10 5.91 6.16
C LEU A 60 4.42 6.49 4.78
N VAL A 61 5.65 6.25 4.30
CA VAL A 61 6.12 6.80 3.02
C VAL A 61 5.42 6.10 1.86
N GLY A 62 5.26 4.78 1.92
CA GLY A 62 4.51 4.02 0.93
C GLY A 62 3.06 4.48 0.84
N GLY A 63 2.40 4.74 1.97
CA GLY A 63 1.05 5.30 1.99
C GLY A 63 0.97 6.65 1.27
N VAL A 64 1.92 7.58 1.53
CA VAL A 64 2.01 8.87 0.81
C VAL A 64 2.22 8.67 -0.69
N LEU A 65 3.17 7.82 -1.08
CA LEU A 65 3.43 7.51 -2.48
C LEU A 65 2.21 6.90 -3.16
N LEU A 66 1.47 6.05 -2.44
CA LEU A 66 0.21 5.48 -2.92
C LEU A 66 -0.80 6.60 -3.15
N VAL A 67 -1.07 7.49 -2.19
CA VAL A 67 -2.02 8.62 -2.36
C VAL A 67 -1.67 9.45 -3.60
N LEU A 68 -0.40 9.81 -3.77
CA LEU A 68 0.09 10.58 -4.92
C LEU A 68 0.05 9.79 -6.25
N GLY A 69 0.04 8.47 -6.18
CA GLY A 69 0.09 7.60 -7.35
C GLY A 69 1.48 7.58 -7.99
N VAL A 70 2.51 7.45 -7.16
CA VAL A 70 3.93 7.36 -7.54
C VAL A 70 4.44 5.95 -7.28
N ALA A 71 5.14 5.35 -8.25
CA ALA A 71 5.71 4.01 -8.16
C ALA A 71 4.68 2.95 -7.69
N THR A 72 3.42 3.15 -8.08
CA THR A 72 2.24 2.47 -7.50
C THR A 72 2.33 0.95 -7.51
N ARG A 73 2.91 0.37 -8.57
CA ARG A 73 3.06 -1.09 -8.67
C ARG A 73 4.03 -1.65 -7.63
N VAL A 74 5.15 -0.98 -7.44
CA VAL A 74 6.19 -1.39 -6.51
C VAL A 74 5.71 -1.18 -5.08
N VAL A 75 5.17 0.01 -4.79
CA VAL A 75 4.65 0.37 -3.46
C VAL A 75 3.49 -0.55 -3.07
N GLY A 76 2.54 -0.80 -3.98
CA GLY A 76 1.42 -1.71 -3.72
C GLY A 76 1.87 -3.15 -3.45
N LEU A 77 2.92 -3.64 -4.13
CA LEU A 77 3.46 -4.97 -3.87
C LEU A 77 4.14 -5.05 -2.50
N LEU A 78 4.95 -4.05 -2.14
CA LEU A 78 5.63 -4.01 -0.84
C LEU A 78 4.61 -3.98 0.32
N LEU A 79 3.58 -3.13 0.21
CA LEU A 79 2.51 -3.05 1.21
C LEU A 79 1.66 -4.33 1.26
N ALA A 80 1.45 -5.01 0.13
CA ALA A 80 0.77 -6.31 0.13
C ALA A 80 1.58 -7.37 0.89
N VAL A 81 2.89 -7.45 0.65
CA VAL A 81 3.79 -8.37 1.36
C VAL A 81 3.83 -8.06 2.85
N ASP A 82 3.93 -6.77 3.21
CA ASP A 82 3.90 -6.30 4.59
C ASP A 82 2.65 -6.79 5.33
N MET A 83 1.47 -6.62 4.73
CA MET A 83 0.20 -7.07 5.31
C MET A 83 0.07 -8.60 5.38
N VAL A 84 0.63 -9.34 4.42
CA VAL A 84 0.67 -10.82 4.49
C VAL A 84 1.53 -11.27 5.67
N VAL A 85 2.71 -10.68 5.84
CA VAL A 85 3.61 -11.00 6.97
C VAL A 85 2.97 -10.63 8.30
N ALA A 86 2.34 -9.45 8.39
CA ALA A 86 1.58 -9.03 9.56
C ALA A 86 0.44 -10.02 9.85
N GLY A 87 -0.32 -10.46 8.84
CA GLY A 87 -1.36 -11.47 9.01
C GLY A 87 -0.84 -12.79 9.59
N LEU A 88 0.29 -13.28 9.07
CA LEU A 88 0.88 -14.55 9.51
C LEU A 88 1.48 -14.50 10.91
N LEU A 89 2.17 -13.42 11.26
CA LEU A 89 2.93 -13.33 12.51
C LEU A 89 2.14 -12.66 13.65
N ALA A 90 1.29 -11.68 13.34
CA ALA A 90 0.59 -10.89 14.35
C ALA A 90 -0.86 -11.31 14.57
N HIS A 91 -1.52 -11.88 13.55
CA HIS A 91 -2.98 -12.08 13.58
C HIS A 91 -3.46 -13.52 13.37
N ALA A 92 -2.60 -14.45 12.93
CA ALA A 92 -3.01 -15.79 12.49
C ALA A 92 -3.67 -16.63 13.60
N THR A 93 -3.27 -16.43 14.86
CA THR A 93 -3.79 -17.19 16.00
C THR A 93 -5.04 -16.60 16.63
N ALA A 94 -5.41 -15.37 16.26
CA ALA A 94 -6.53 -14.62 16.83
C ALA A 94 -7.88 -14.87 16.09
N GLY A 95 -7.91 -15.80 15.14
CA GLY A 95 -9.09 -16.08 14.33
C GLY A 95 -9.32 -15.05 13.23
N PHE A 96 -10.55 -14.98 12.72
CA PHE A 96 -10.88 -14.13 11.57
C PHE A 96 -11.13 -12.68 11.96
N PHE A 97 -12.05 -12.43 12.91
CA PHE A 97 -12.61 -11.10 13.13
C PHE A 97 -11.63 -10.10 13.73
N ALA A 98 -11.56 -8.90 13.14
CA ALA A 98 -10.61 -7.87 13.55
C ALA A 98 -10.82 -7.37 14.99
N GLN A 99 -12.06 -7.39 15.49
CA GLN A 99 -12.41 -7.01 16.87
C GLN A 99 -11.74 -7.89 17.94
N ASP A 100 -11.42 -9.13 17.58
CA ASP A 100 -10.74 -10.10 18.44
C ASP A 100 -9.22 -10.11 18.17
N GLY A 101 -8.74 -9.18 17.34
CA GLY A 101 -7.35 -9.15 16.86
C GLY A 101 -7.09 -10.08 15.68
N GLY A 102 -8.12 -10.61 15.03
CA GLY A 102 -8.02 -11.52 13.88
C GLY A 102 -7.51 -10.88 12.59
N PHE A 103 -7.28 -11.72 11.56
CA PHE A 103 -6.60 -11.33 10.32
C PHE A 103 -7.49 -10.66 9.26
N GLU A 104 -8.78 -10.47 9.51
CA GLU A 104 -9.76 -9.92 8.56
C GLU A 104 -9.29 -8.61 7.92
N TYR A 105 -8.89 -7.62 8.73
CA TYR A 105 -8.52 -6.30 8.23
C TYR A 105 -7.22 -6.33 7.43
N VAL A 106 -6.19 -6.99 7.94
CA VAL A 106 -4.89 -7.11 7.25
C VAL A 106 -5.02 -7.90 5.94
N LEU A 107 -5.91 -8.89 5.87
CA LEU A 107 -6.23 -9.59 4.63
C LEU A 107 -6.84 -8.65 3.58
N VAL A 108 -7.80 -7.81 3.99
CA VAL A 108 -8.39 -6.80 3.09
C VAL A 108 -7.33 -5.84 2.58
N LEU A 109 -6.45 -5.35 3.45
CA LEU A 109 -5.36 -4.45 3.06
C LEU A 109 -4.36 -5.14 2.12
N ALA A 110 -3.99 -6.40 2.39
CA ALA A 110 -3.10 -7.18 1.53
C ALA A 110 -3.66 -7.33 0.11
N VAL A 111 -4.92 -7.77 -0.01
CA VAL A 111 -5.56 -7.99 -1.31
C VAL A 111 -5.80 -6.68 -2.05
N ALA A 112 -6.21 -5.62 -1.34
CA ALA A 112 -6.37 -4.29 -1.95
C ALA A 112 -5.05 -3.73 -2.47
N SER A 113 -3.96 -3.89 -1.71
CA SER A 113 -2.61 -3.46 -2.11
C SER A 113 -2.11 -4.25 -3.32
N LEU A 114 -2.33 -5.57 -3.32
CA LEU A 114 -2.02 -6.43 -4.46
C LEU A 114 -2.85 -6.06 -5.69
N ALA A 115 -4.13 -5.73 -5.52
CA ALA A 115 -4.97 -5.26 -6.62
C ALA A 115 -4.42 -3.97 -7.23
N ILE A 116 -3.97 -3.00 -6.41
CA ILE A 116 -3.27 -1.80 -6.91
C ILE A 116 -1.95 -2.17 -7.60
N ALA A 117 -1.20 -3.14 -7.08
CA ALA A 117 0.05 -3.59 -7.69
C ALA A 117 -0.16 -4.19 -9.10
N LEU A 118 -1.16 -5.04 -9.25
CA LEU A 118 -1.49 -5.73 -10.50
C LEU A 118 -2.18 -4.81 -11.51
N THR A 119 -3.12 -3.98 -11.04
CA THR A 119 -3.85 -3.06 -11.91
C THR A 119 -3.03 -1.79 -12.20
N GLY A 120 -2.10 -1.39 -11.35
CA GLY A 120 -1.32 -0.16 -11.51
C GLY A 120 -2.13 1.12 -11.26
N PRO A 121 -1.57 2.29 -11.61
CA PRO A 121 -1.84 3.56 -10.93
C PRO A 121 -3.20 4.23 -11.17
N GLY A 122 -3.93 3.81 -12.21
CA GLY A 122 -5.12 4.54 -12.71
C GLY A 122 -4.78 5.82 -13.49
N ARG A 123 -5.78 6.41 -14.18
CA ARG A 123 -5.59 7.61 -15.03
C ARG A 123 -5.25 8.88 -14.24
N PHE A 124 -5.67 8.95 -12.97
CA PHE A 124 -5.46 10.11 -12.09
C PHE A 124 -4.30 9.82 -11.11
N SER A 125 -3.10 9.76 -11.64
CA SER A 125 -1.87 9.45 -10.90
C SER A 125 -0.69 10.22 -11.48
N VAL A 126 0.32 10.49 -10.65
CA VAL A 126 1.58 11.07 -11.13
C VAL A 126 2.25 10.14 -12.14
N ASP A 127 2.26 8.82 -11.89
CA ASP A 127 2.78 7.82 -12.83
C ASP A 127 2.14 7.96 -14.23
N ALA A 128 0.80 8.11 -14.31
CA ALA A 128 0.11 8.29 -15.59
C ALA A 128 0.41 9.64 -16.26
N LEU A 129 0.61 10.71 -15.49
CA LEU A 129 0.98 12.02 -16.03
C LEU A 129 2.38 11.98 -16.67
N VAL A 130 3.35 11.34 -16.02
CA VAL A 130 4.72 11.19 -16.53
C VAL A 130 4.76 10.30 -17.78
N LEU A 131 3.99 9.21 -17.80
CA LEU A 131 3.90 8.34 -18.97
C LEU A 131 3.22 9.05 -20.17
N ARG A 132 2.20 9.89 -19.92
CA ARG A 132 1.54 10.70 -20.96
C ARG A 132 2.48 11.76 -21.55
N SER A 133 3.21 12.50 -20.70
CA SER A 133 4.14 13.53 -21.18
C SER A 133 5.26 12.93 -22.03
N SER A 134 5.75 11.75 -21.66
CA SER A 134 6.78 11.00 -22.39
C SER A 134 6.32 10.45 -23.74
N ARG A 135 5.03 10.18 -23.91
CA ARG A 135 4.43 9.78 -25.20
C ARG A 135 4.25 10.97 -26.12
N ARG A 136 3.74 12.09 -25.60
CA ARG A 136 3.58 13.35 -26.34
C ARG A 136 4.91 13.86 -26.89
N LYS A 137 5.98 13.82 -26.09
CA LYS A 137 7.34 14.22 -26.54
C LYS A 137 7.90 13.32 -27.66
N ARG A 138 7.49 12.05 -27.72
CA ARG A 138 7.95 11.09 -28.75
C ARG A 138 7.16 11.16 -30.06
N GLY A 139 6.21 12.09 -30.19
CA GLY A 139 5.42 12.24 -31.42
C GLY A 139 4.54 11.03 -31.74
N VAL A 140 4.32 10.12 -30.78
CA VAL A 140 3.46 8.95 -30.99
C VAL A 140 2.01 9.47 -31.07
N PRO A 141 1.31 9.26 -32.20
CA PRO A 141 -0.07 9.72 -32.35
C PRO A 141 -0.94 9.18 -31.23
N GLU A 142 -1.83 10.04 -30.71
CA GLU A 142 -2.88 9.55 -29.81
C GLU A 142 -3.78 8.60 -30.63
N PRO A 143 -4.09 7.38 -30.15
CA PRO A 143 -5.00 6.49 -30.86
C PRO A 143 -6.33 7.21 -31.09
N LEU A 144 -6.84 7.18 -32.34
CA LEU A 144 -8.12 7.79 -32.68
C LEU A 144 -9.23 7.27 -31.74
N PRO A 145 -10.12 8.15 -31.24
CA PRO A 145 -11.29 7.71 -30.51
C PRO A 145 -12.16 6.86 -31.45
N VAL A 146 -12.30 5.58 -31.14
CA VAL A 146 -13.36 4.70 -31.68
C VAL A 146 -14.39 4.45 -30.60
#